data_AF-A0A7Y3GKJ9-F1
#
_entry.id   AF-A0A7Y3GKJ9-F1
#
_cell.length_a   1.000
_cell.length_b   1.000
_cell.length_c   1.000
_cell.angle_alpha   90.00
_cell.angle_beta   90.00
_cell.angle_gamma   90.00
#
_symmetry.space_group_name_H-M   'P 1'
#
loop_
_entity.id
_entity.type
_entity.pdbx_description
1 polymer ?
#
loop_
_entity_poly.entity_id
_entity_poly.type
_entity_poly.pdbx_seq_one_letter_code
_entity_poly.pdbx_strand_id
1 'polypeptide(L)'
;DDLHKKLKSGFGVENIHSEYGMTELLSQAYSKGKGLFQTPPWMKVLTRDSEDPFYILPAGSSGGINIIDLANLHSCAFIATQDLGKIYPDGSFEVLGRFDHSDIRGCNLMTL
;
A
#
# COMPACT_ATOMS: atom_id res chain seq x y z
N ASP A 1 5.95 6.47 -12.72
CA ASP A 1 6.49 7.84 -12.70
C ASP A 1 6.04 8.76 -13.81
N ASP A 2 5.77 8.26 -15.01
CA ASP A 2 5.44 9.12 -16.15
C ASP A 2 4.12 9.90 -15.93
N LEU A 3 3.15 9.29 -15.25
CA LEU A 3 1.91 9.95 -14.83
C LEU A 3 2.18 11.04 -13.78
N HIS A 4 2.90 10.73 -12.71
CA HIS A 4 3.23 11.72 -11.66
C HIS A 4 3.96 12.93 -12.23
N LYS A 5 4.89 12.75 -13.17
CA LYS A 5 5.58 13.86 -13.84
C LYS A 5 4.59 14.74 -14.62
N LYS A 6 3.70 14.13 -15.41
CA LYS A 6 2.66 14.85 -16.16
C LYS A 6 1.71 15.61 -15.24
N LEU A 7 1.27 14.99 -14.14
CA LEU A 7 0.37 15.63 -13.18
C LEU A 7 1.05 16.78 -12.42
N LYS A 8 2.29 16.61 -11.94
CA LYS A 8 3.08 17.69 -11.31
C LYS A 8 3.22 18.89 -12.24
N SER A 9 3.59 18.63 -13.49
CA SER A 9 3.72 19.68 -14.51
C SER A 9 2.37 20.35 -14.84
N GLY A 10 1.30 19.57 -14.96
CA GLY A 10 -0.02 20.08 -15.35
C GLY A 10 -0.69 20.89 -14.25
N PHE A 11 -0.52 20.51 -12.99
CA PHE A 11 -1.07 21.24 -11.83
C PHE A 11 -0.12 22.29 -11.26
N GLY A 12 1.14 22.35 -11.71
CA GLY A 12 2.13 23.30 -11.19
C GLY A 12 2.52 23.04 -9.73
N VAL A 13 2.49 21.79 -9.29
CA VAL A 13 2.81 21.38 -7.91
C VAL A 13 4.06 20.53 -7.84
N GLU A 14 4.82 20.67 -6.77
CA GLU A 14 6.04 19.89 -6.56
C GLU A 14 5.73 18.40 -6.31
N ASN A 15 4.65 18.11 -5.59
CA ASN A 15 4.29 16.76 -5.17
C ASN A 15 2.83 16.44 -5.47
N ILE A 16 2.60 15.21 -5.91
CA ILE A 16 1.27 14.61 -6.00
C ILE A 16 1.21 13.59 -4.87
N HIS A 17 0.22 13.74 -4.00
CA HIS A 17 0.00 12.80 -2.92
C HIS A 17 -0.76 11.59 -3.45
N SER A 18 -0.50 10.43 -2.88
CA SER A 18 -1.18 9.19 -3.22
C SER A 18 -1.93 8.64 -2.02
N GLU A 19 -3.05 8.00 -2.29
CA GLU A 19 -3.81 7.24 -1.30
C GLU A 19 -3.65 5.75 -1.63
N TYR A 20 -3.50 4.93 -0.60
CA TYR A 20 -3.64 3.49 -0.68
C TYR A 20 -4.83 3.07 0.18
N GLY A 21 -5.77 2.36 -0.46
CA GLY A 21 -7.01 1.91 0.13
C GLY A 21 -7.69 0.88 -0.77
N MET A 22 -8.79 0.32 -0.29
CA MET A 22 -9.64 -0.62 -1.03
C MET A 22 -11.04 -0.63 -0.40
N THR A 23 -12.01 -1.22 -1.09
CA THR A 23 -13.42 -1.23 -0.66
C THR A 23 -13.64 -1.90 0.69
N GLU A 24 -12.76 -2.82 1.06
CA GLU A 24 -12.79 -3.59 2.29
C GLU A 24 -12.23 -2.81 3.49
N LEU A 25 -11.58 -1.66 3.26
CA LEU A 25 -10.98 -0.85 4.32
C LEU A 25 -11.85 0.37 4.64
N LEU A 26 -11.98 0.66 5.93
CA LEU A 26 -12.59 1.91 6.40
C LEU A 26 -11.54 3.00 6.69
N SER A 27 -10.26 2.62 6.74
CA SER A 27 -9.11 3.51 6.84
C SER A 27 -8.28 3.55 5.55
N GLN A 28 -7.57 4.65 5.33
CA GLN A 28 -6.69 4.84 4.18
C GLN A 28 -5.28 5.20 4.64
N ALA A 29 -4.29 4.77 3.86
CA ALA A 29 -2.90 5.17 4.03
C ALA A 29 -2.56 6.25 3.00
N TYR A 30 -1.75 7.23 3.38
CA TYR A 30 -1.43 8.37 2.53
C TYR A 30 0.08 8.52 2.33
N SER A 31 0.47 8.80 1.09
CA SER A 31 1.82 9.20 0.73
C SER A 31 1.84 10.68 0.37
N LYS A 32 2.71 11.45 1.03
CA LYS A 32 2.98 12.85 0.67
C LYS A 32 3.96 13.00 -0.50
N GLY A 33 4.40 11.88 -1.08
CA GLY A 33 5.35 11.82 -2.18
C GLY A 33 6.29 10.63 -2.03
N LYS A 34 7.03 10.34 -3.11
CA LYS A 34 8.03 9.26 -3.20
C LYS A 34 7.47 7.84 -2.99
N GLY A 35 6.15 7.66 -3.01
CA GLY A 35 5.52 6.33 -2.88
C GLY A 35 5.59 5.74 -1.46
N LEU A 36 6.03 6.53 -0.47
CA LEU A 36 6.11 6.11 0.92
C LEU A 36 4.81 6.47 1.63
N PHE A 37 4.07 5.46 2.09
CA PHE A 37 2.77 5.59 2.72
C PHE A 37 2.88 5.53 4.25
N GLN A 38 2.05 6.33 4.91
CA GLN A 38 1.86 6.30 6.36
C GLN A 38 0.41 5.94 6.69
N THR A 39 0.23 5.18 7.75
CA THR A 39 -1.09 4.76 8.23
C THR A 39 -1.56 5.62 9.42
N PRO A 40 -2.87 5.73 9.67
CA PRO A 40 -3.37 6.24 10.93
C PRO A 40 -3.02 5.26 12.08
N PRO A 41 -3.04 5.71 13.35
CA PRO A 41 -2.61 4.89 14.50
C PRO A 41 -3.39 3.58 14.71
N TRP A 42 -4.61 3.49 14.19
CA TRP A 42 -5.49 2.31 14.29
C TRP A 42 -5.40 1.35 13.10
N MET A 43 -4.55 1.66 12.11
CA MET A 43 -4.27 0.82 10.96
C MET A 43 -2.81 0.40 10.97
N LYS A 44 -2.54 -0.90 10.83
CA LYS A 44 -1.20 -1.47 10.78
C LYS A 44 -1.04 -2.30 9.51
N VAL A 45 0.08 -2.07 8.82
CA VAL A 45 0.48 -2.87 7.66
C VAL A 45 1.59 -3.83 8.08
N LEU A 46 1.51 -5.07 7.59
CA LEU A 46 2.48 -6.15 7.78
C LEU A 46 2.84 -6.73 6.40
N THR A 47 4.05 -7.25 6.25
CA THR A 47 4.43 -8.04 5.08
C THR A 47 4.52 -9.50 5.49
N ARG A 48 3.88 -10.38 4.72
CA ARG A 48 3.94 -11.84 4.89
C ARG A 48 4.77 -12.47 3.78
N ASP A 49 5.30 -13.64 4.06
CA ASP A 49 5.93 -14.47 3.04
C ASP A 49 4.92 -14.91 1.96
N SER A 50 5.40 -15.09 0.73
CA SER A 50 4.57 -15.49 -0.40
C SER A 50 4.18 -16.97 -0.36
N GLU A 51 5.00 -17.80 0.27
CA GLU A 51 4.85 -19.25 0.35
C GLU A 51 4.32 -19.70 1.71
N ASP A 52 4.55 -18.91 2.78
CA ASP A 52 4.00 -19.15 4.12
C ASP A 52 3.12 -17.98 4.62
N PRO A 53 1.78 -18.14 4.65
CA PRO A 53 0.87 -17.07 5.07
C PRO A 53 0.97 -16.72 6.57
N PHE A 54 1.59 -17.56 7.39
CA PHE A 54 1.76 -17.33 8.82
C PHE A 54 3.11 -16.70 9.17
N TYR A 55 4.05 -16.63 8.22
CA TYR A 55 5.35 -16.02 8.44
C TYR A 55 5.32 -14.53 8.12
N ILE A 56 5.41 -13.70 9.16
CA ILE A 56 5.54 -12.25 9.03
C ILE A 56 7.00 -11.89 8.83
N LEU A 57 7.27 -11.16 7.75
CA LEU A 57 8.60 -10.75 7.37
C LEU A 57 9.11 -9.58 8.24
N PRO A 58 10.42 -9.50 8.49
CA PRO A 58 11.02 -8.35 9.14
C PRO A 58 10.91 -7.09 8.26
N ALA A 59 10.98 -5.91 8.90
CA ALA A 59 11.06 -4.65 8.19
C ALA A 59 12.26 -4.65 7.22
N GLY A 60 12.06 -4.11 6.03
CA GLY A 60 13.04 -4.09 4.94
C GLY A 60 12.83 -5.17 3.89
N SER A 61 12.08 -6.23 4.22
CA SER A 61 11.77 -7.33 3.29
C SER A 61 10.49 -7.05 2.50
N SER A 62 10.51 -7.43 1.22
CA SER A 62 9.34 -7.37 0.35
C SER A 62 8.49 -8.63 0.51
N GLY A 63 7.18 -8.48 0.56
CA GLY A 63 6.24 -9.60 0.65
C GLY A 63 4.79 -9.16 0.52
N GLY A 64 3.87 -10.08 0.76
CA GLY A 64 2.45 -9.80 0.63
C GLY A 64 1.94 -8.86 1.70
N ILE A 65 1.18 -7.84 1.31
CA ILE A 65 0.61 -6.87 2.25
C ILE A 65 -0.54 -7.52 3.01
N ASN A 66 -0.41 -7.56 4.33
CA ASN A 66 -1.49 -7.80 5.29
C ASN A 66 -1.84 -6.47 5.96
N ILE A 67 -3.13 -6.24 6.18
CA ILE A 67 -3.64 -5.02 6.80
C ILE A 67 -4.45 -5.40 8.03
N ILE A 68 -4.17 -4.72 9.12
CA ILE A 68 -4.98 -4.69 10.34
C ILE A 68 -5.63 -3.32 10.39
N ASP A 69 -6.94 -3.23 10.17
CA ASP A 69 -7.69 -1.99 10.25
C ASP A 69 -8.73 -2.09 11.38
N LEU A 70 -8.44 -1.45 12.52
CA LEU A 70 -9.34 -1.50 13.67
C LEU A 70 -10.59 -0.61 13.50
N ALA A 71 -10.65 0.23 12.46
CA ALA A 71 -11.87 0.94 12.11
C ALA A 71 -12.95 0.00 11.55
N ASN A 72 -12.57 -1.20 11.06
CA ASN A 72 -13.47 -2.24 10.55
C ASN A 72 -14.24 -2.98 11.68
N LEU A 73 -14.81 -2.24 12.63
CA LEU A 73 -15.44 -2.77 13.85
C LEU A 73 -16.55 -3.82 13.59
N HIS A 74 -17.32 -3.64 12.50
CA HIS A 74 -18.42 -4.52 12.12
C HIS A 74 -18.12 -5.33 10.86
N SER A 75 -16.85 -5.45 10.49
CA SER A 75 -16.38 -6.17 9.32
C SER A 75 -15.07 -6.90 9.63
N CYS A 76 -14.42 -7.46 8.61
CA CYS A 76 -13.12 -8.09 8.76
C CYS A 76 -12.03 -7.02 8.99
N ALA A 77 -11.42 -7.02 10.17
CA ALA A 77 -10.30 -6.14 10.51
C ALA A 77 -8.94 -6.65 10.03
N PHE A 78 -8.84 -7.92 9.63
CA PHE A 78 -7.58 -8.57 9.27
C PHE A 78 -7.65 -9.04 7.82
N ILE A 79 -7.05 -8.28 6.91
CA ILE A 79 -7.17 -8.51 5.48
C ILE A 79 -5.81 -8.92 4.92
N ALA A 80 -5.76 -10.12 4.33
CA ALA A 80 -4.64 -10.54 3.51
C ALA A 80 -4.89 -10.09 2.07
N THR A 81 -4.15 -9.08 1.62
CA THR A 81 -4.29 -8.55 0.26
C THR A 81 -3.45 -9.37 -0.72
N GLN A 82 -3.68 -9.11 -2.01
CA GLN A 82 -2.80 -9.58 -3.09
C GLN A 82 -1.79 -8.51 -3.53
N ASP A 83 -1.64 -7.42 -2.78
CA ASP A 83 -0.62 -6.41 -3.05
C ASP A 83 0.74 -6.87 -2.51
N LEU A 84 1.81 -6.54 -3.23
CA LEU A 84 3.19 -6.70 -2.80
C LEU A 84 3.67 -5.37 -2.20
N GLY A 85 4.36 -5.43 -1.07
CA GLY A 85 4.88 -4.24 -0.42
C GLY A 85 6.12 -4.50 0.41
N LYS A 86 6.66 -3.42 0.95
CA LYS A 86 7.83 -3.41 1.84
C LYS A 86 7.61 -2.40 2.95
N ILE A 87 7.81 -2.84 4.19
CA ILE A 87 7.65 -2.00 5.39
C ILE A 87 9.02 -1.54 5.87
N TYR A 88 9.08 -0.31 6.37
CA TYR A 88 10.26 0.31 6.93
C TYR A 88 10.23 0.34 8.46
N PRO A 89 11.39 0.47 9.13
CA PRO A 89 11.45 0.48 10.61
C PRO A 89 10.63 1.57 11.30
N ASP A 90 10.31 2.66 10.60
CA ASP A 90 9.47 3.76 11.08
C ASP A 90 7.96 3.50 10.95
N GLY A 91 7.57 2.32 10.43
CA GLY A 91 6.19 1.91 10.21
C GLY A 91 5.60 2.39 8.89
N SER A 92 6.34 3.15 8.09
CA SER A 92 5.94 3.49 6.73
C SER A 92 6.10 2.28 5.79
N PHE A 93 5.45 2.32 4.64
CA PHE A 93 5.54 1.23 3.67
C PHE A 93 5.45 1.72 2.22
N GLU A 94 5.92 0.90 1.30
CA GLU A 94 5.78 1.09 -0.15
C GLU A 94 4.95 -0.04 -0.75
N VAL A 95 4.17 0.28 -1.78
CA VAL A 95 3.42 -0.69 -2.60
C VAL A 95 4.22 -0.94 -3.88
N LEU A 96 4.64 -2.18 -4.09
CA LEU A 96 5.53 -2.60 -5.17
C LEU A 96 4.77 -3.16 -6.38
N GLY A 97 3.50 -3.52 -6.21
CA GLY A 97 2.67 -4.11 -7.27
C GLY A 97 1.68 -5.14 -6.73
N ARG A 98 1.32 -6.12 -7.56
CA ARG A 98 0.43 -7.25 -7.24
C ARG A 98 1.18 -8.59 -7.36
N PHE A 99 0.75 -9.60 -6.61
CA PHE A 99 1.32 -10.96 -6.66
C PHE A 99 1.17 -11.62 -8.02
N ASP A 100 -0.05 -11.58 -8.53
CA ASP A 100 -0.38 -12.03 -9.84
C ASP A 100 -0.09 -10.89 -10.82
N HIS A 101 0.67 -11.15 -11.88
CA HIS A 101 0.70 -10.28 -13.06
C HIS A 101 -0.68 -10.18 -13.75
N SER A 102 -1.78 -10.58 -13.09
CA SER A 102 -3.11 -10.68 -13.65
C SER A 102 -3.76 -9.30 -13.69
N ASP A 103 -4.03 -8.89 -14.93
CA ASP A 103 -4.97 -7.88 -15.35
C ASP A 103 -4.88 -6.53 -14.65
N ILE A 104 -4.33 -5.57 -15.41
CA ILE A 104 -4.55 -4.14 -15.27
C ILE A 104 -6.08 -3.89 -15.33
N ARG A 105 -6.78 -4.06 -14.21
CA ARG A 105 -8.18 -3.68 -14.04
C ARG A 105 -8.24 -2.62 -12.96
N GLY A 106 -8.40 -1.38 -13.41
CA GLY A 106 -8.58 -0.20 -12.57
C GLY A 106 -7.27 0.42 -12.08
N CYS A 107 -6.89 1.55 -12.69
CA CYS A 107 -6.03 2.61 -12.14
C CYS A 107 -4.66 2.29 -11.51
N ASN A 108 -4.11 1.08 -11.59
CA ASN A 108 -2.71 0.83 -11.20
C ASN A 108 -1.73 1.10 -12.35
N LEU A 109 -1.81 2.30 -12.94
CA LEU A 109 -0.83 2.81 -13.91
C LEU A 109 0.32 3.57 -13.22
N MET A 110 0.44 3.41 -11.91
CA MET A 110 1.37 4.14 -11.04
C MET A 110 2.71 3.43 -10.87
N THR A 111 2.86 2.20 -11.36
CA THR A 111 4.11 1.46 -11.32
C THR A 111 5.04 1.84 -12.46
N LEU A 112 6.16 2.46 -12.07
CA LEU A 112 7.38 2.86 -12.81
C LEU A 112 7.28 4.08 -13.74
#